data_AF-A0A2V8EW73-F1
#
_entry.id   AF-A0A2V8EW73-F1
#
_cell.length_a   1.000
_cell.length_b   1.000
_cell.length_c   1.000
_cell.angle_alpha   90.00
_cell.angle_beta   90.00
_cell.angle_gamma   90.00
#
_symmetry.space_group_name_H-M   'P 1'
#
loop_
_entity.id
_entity.type
_entity.pdbx_description
1 polymer ?
#
loop_
_entity_poly.entity_id
_entity_poly.type
_entity_poly.pdbx_seq_one_letter_code
_entity_poly.pdbx_strand_id
1 'polypeptide(L)'
;MQQPRRARQLRHHDRDHERAVGPSRAPRASAVPRVRRRRLEHDALYQLTGRKWGNLDVENETGCGIVPYVYKDRNLVNAVQWAVGLELLLLIDDPWRIFLTTDHPNGGCFWRYPEIIHLLMNAEFRKAQVKQLPEKARQRIVLADLDREYTLSEIAIITAAGPARSLGLARKGHLGVGADADVAIYPARPDHGFLFSYPRYVIKGGAIVVEEGDVREVVDGREMIVQPAYDATVEDYIRPLFEKVYTISFANYPVEMERLRDPEVIPCGGA
;
A
#
# COMPACT_ATOMS: atom_id res chain seq x y z
N MET A 1 14.90 -32.03 9.49
CA MET A 1 13.48 -31.65 9.61
C MET A 1 13.35 -30.40 10.48
N GLN A 2 13.24 -29.21 9.88
CA GLN A 2 12.82 -27.99 10.59
C GLN A 2 11.81 -27.27 9.68
N GLN A 3 10.55 -27.26 10.10
CA GLN A 3 9.43 -26.58 9.42
C GLN A 3 9.59 -25.04 9.48
N PRO A 4 9.03 -24.27 8.53
CA PRO A 4 9.12 -22.81 8.53
C PRO A 4 8.20 -22.19 9.59
N ARG A 5 8.76 -21.80 10.74
CA ARG A 5 8.02 -21.28 11.92
C ARG A 5 7.59 -19.80 11.84
N ARG A 6 8.05 -19.02 10.85
CA ARG A 6 7.89 -17.55 10.88
C ARG A 6 6.49 -17.02 10.56
N ALA A 7 5.78 -17.60 9.59
CA ALA A 7 4.41 -17.17 9.27
C ALA A 7 3.43 -17.53 10.42
N ARG A 8 3.61 -18.69 11.05
CA ARG A 8 2.84 -19.10 12.25
C ARG A 8 3.13 -18.27 13.49
N GLN A 9 4.32 -17.69 13.64
CA GLN A 9 4.64 -16.83 14.79
C GLN A 9 3.90 -15.49 14.75
N LEU A 10 3.63 -14.93 13.56
CA LEU A 10 2.82 -13.71 13.44
C LEU A 10 1.35 -13.93 13.83
N ARG A 11 0.83 -15.17 13.70
CA ARG A 11 -0.51 -15.55 14.19
C ARG A 11 -0.67 -15.45 15.71
N HIS A 12 0.39 -15.60 16.49
CA HIS A 12 0.33 -15.65 17.96
C HIS A 12 0.67 -14.32 18.65
N HIS A 13 1.02 -13.27 17.91
CA HIS A 13 1.37 -11.95 18.46
C HIS A 13 0.24 -10.93 18.31
N ASP A 14 -0.99 -11.43 18.27
CA ASP A 14 -2.12 -10.70 17.71
C ASP A 14 -3.14 -10.37 18.82
N ARG A 15 -3.06 -9.14 19.34
CA ARG A 15 -4.21 -8.54 20.02
C ARG A 15 -4.68 -7.21 19.42
N ASP A 16 -3.84 -6.27 18.96
CA ASP A 16 -4.38 -4.89 18.79
C ASP A 16 -3.97 -4.06 17.55
N HIS A 17 -3.42 -4.60 16.46
CA HIS A 17 -2.94 -3.74 15.34
C HIS A 17 -3.37 -4.16 13.92
N GLU A 18 -3.92 -3.19 13.18
CA GLU A 18 -4.18 -3.23 11.73
C GLU A 18 -2.86 -3.20 10.94
N ARG A 19 -2.75 -3.92 9.81
CA ARG A 19 -1.52 -3.98 8.99
C ARG A 19 -1.80 -3.89 7.49
N ALA A 20 -1.08 -3.03 6.79
CA ALA A 20 -1.07 -3.00 5.33
C ALA A 20 0.02 -3.96 4.81
N VAL A 21 -0.34 -4.97 4.02
CA VAL A 21 0.59 -5.96 3.45
C VAL A 21 0.21 -6.35 2.04
N GLY A 22 1.19 -6.55 1.17
CA GLY A 22 0.97 -7.25 -0.08
C GLY A 22 2.23 -7.82 -0.72
N PRO A 23 2.03 -8.75 -1.66
CA PRO A 23 3.09 -9.54 -2.28
C PRO A 23 3.79 -8.80 -3.43
N SER A 24 5.06 -9.13 -3.64
CA SER A 24 5.86 -8.70 -4.79
C SER A 24 6.20 -9.88 -5.70
N ARG A 25 5.75 -9.93 -6.96
CA ARG A 25 6.37 -10.79 -7.99
C ARG A 25 6.72 -9.95 -9.19
N ALA A 26 7.91 -10.16 -9.74
CA ALA A 26 8.12 -9.98 -11.16
C ALA A 26 9.32 -10.78 -11.66
N PRO A 27 9.26 -11.33 -12.87
CA PRO A 27 10.36 -11.28 -13.81
C PRO A 27 10.34 -9.89 -14.45
N ARG A 28 11.41 -9.10 -14.28
CA ARG A 28 11.65 -7.81 -14.98
C ARG A 28 10.77 -6.60 -14.60
N ALA A 29 10.28 -6.49 -13.37
CA ALA A 29 9.80 -5.19 -12.86
C ALA A 29 10.92 -4.49 -12.09
N SER A 30 11.22 -3.24 -12.47
CA SER A 30 12.03 -2.32 -11.68
C SER A 30 11.14 -1.66 -10.63
N ALA A 31 11.40 -1.98 -9.37
CA ALA A 31 10.88 -1.25 -8.22
C ALA A 31 11.90 -0.18 -7.82
N VAL A 32 11.42 0.92 -7.25
CA VAL A 32 12.28 1.98 -6.71
C VAL A 32 11.98 2.13 -5.22
N PRO A 33 12.49 1.21 -4.37
CA PRO A 33 12.42 1.34 -2.92
C PRO A 33 12.69 2.77 -2.45
N ARG A 34 11.69 3.34 -1.77
CA ARG A 34 11.65 4.66 -1.17
C ARG A 34 11.04 4.50 0.22
N VAL A 35 11.92 4.45 1.23
CA VAL A 35 11.52 4.35 2.64
C VAL A 35 11.95 5.61 3.39
N ARG A 36 11.08 6.14 4.26
CA ARG A 36 11.39 7.26 5.19
C ARG A 36 12.03 6.78 6.50
N ARG A 37 12.92 5.78 6.45
CA ARG A 37 13.63 5.25 7.63
C ARG A 37 15.14 5.25 7.39
N ARG A 38 15.88 5.40 8.50
CA ARG A 38 17.32 5.68 8.62
C ARG A 38 18.18 5.00 7.53
N ARG A 39 19.22 5.74 7.11
CA ARG A 39 20.41 5.41 6.27
C ARG A 39 20.78 3.93 6.05
N LEU A 40 20.53 3.05 7.03
CA LEU A 40 20.97 1.65 7.07
C LEU A 40 20.30 0.75 6.03
N GLU A 41 19.01 0.93 5.71
CA GLU A 41 18.29 0.00 4.82
C GLU A 41 18.71 0.15 3.35
N HIS A 42 18.82 1.40 2.88
CA HIS A 42 19.19 1.67 1.49
C HIS A 42 20.69 1.48 1.24
N ASP A 43 21.55 1.73 2.23
CA ASP A 43 22.98 1.39 2.14
C ASP A 43 23.16 -0.12 1.99
N ALA A 44 22.51 -0.94 2.84
CA ALA A 44 22.54 -2.39 2.69
C ALA A 44 22.02 -2.85 1.31
N LEU A 45 20.92 -2.27 0.82
CA LEU A 45 20.38 -2.62 -0.50
C LEU A 45 21.32 -2.18 -1.65
N TYR A 46 21.97 -1.03 -1.52
CA TYR A 46 23.00 -0.56 -2.43
C TYR A 46 24.18 -1.54 -2.46
N GLN A 47 24.74 -1.91 -1.31
CA GLN A 47 25.84 -2.88 -1.21
C GLN A 47 25.47 -4.23 -1.81
N LEU A 48 24.22 -4.69 -1.64
CA LEU A 48 23.72 -5.95 -2.19
C LEU A 48 23.51 -5.92 -3.71
N THR A 49 23.08 -4.79 -4.27
CA THR A 49 22.68 -4.71 -5.68
C THR A 49 23.71 -4.08 -6.60
N GLY A 50 24.62 -3.25 -6.06
CA GLY A 50 25.58 -2.44 -6.83
C GLY A 50 24.93 -1.44 -7.78
N ARG A 51 23.63 -1.13 -7.62
CA ARG A 51 22.89 -0.20 -8.49
C ARG A 51 23.12 1.25 -8.06
N LYS A 52 22.75 2.22 -8.91
CA LYS A 52 22.82 3.64 -8.54
C LYS A 52 22.01 3.89 -7.26
N TRP A 53 22.51 4.74 -6.37
CA TRP A 53 21.84 5.11 -5.13
C TRP A 53 21.76 6.63 -5.02
N GLY A 54 20.57 7.14 -4.69
CA GLY A 54 20.36 8.53 -4.28
C GLY A 54 19.97 8.59 -2.80
N ASN A 55 20.53 9.53 -2.06
CA ASN A 55 20.21 9.77 -0.65
C ASN A 55 19.96 11.25 -0.40
N LEU A 56 19.00 11.56 0.45
CA LEU A 56 18.75 12.90 0.95
C LEU A 56 18.44 12.79 2.45
N ASP A 57 19.27 13.43 3.26
CA ASP A 57 19.00 13.65 4.67
C ASP A 57 18.39 15.05 4.81
N VAL A 58 17.19 15.12 5.39
CA VAL A 58 16.44 16.35 5.65
C VAL A 58 16.70 16.76 7.10
N GLU A 59 17.19 17.97 7.29
CA GLU A 59 17.60 18.50 8.59
C GLU A 59 16.54 18.28 9.67
N ASN A 60 16.95 17.69 10.79
CA ASN A 60 16.12 17.47 12.00
C ASN A 60 14.76 16.77 11.81
N GLU A 61 14.46 16.22 10.62
CA GLU A 61 13.18 15.59 10.31
C GLU A 61 13.33 14.11 9.96
N THR A 62 13.99 13.82 8.83
CA THR A 62 13.97 12.50 8.22
C THR A 62 15.14 12.30 7.26
N GLY A 63 15.35 11.07 6.82
CA GLY A 63 16.15 10.78 5.62
C GLY A 63 15.32 10.01 4.60
N CYS A 64 15.79 9.98 3.35
CA CYS A 64 15.28 9.09 2.32
C CYS A 64 16.40 8.57 1.45
N GLY A 65 16.26 7.31 1.02
CA GLY A 65 17.13 6.69 0.03
C GLY A 65 16.32 6.14 -1.13
N ILE A 66 16.95 6.07 -2.29
CA ILE A 66 16.39 5.51 -3.52
C ILE A 66 17.42 4.60 -4.15
N VAL A 67 17.10 3.31 -4.27
CA VAL A 67 17.93 2.30 -4.95
C VAL A 67 17.06 1.49 -5.90
N PRO A 68 17.34 1.44 -7.21
CA PRO A 68 16.60 0.60 -8.14
C PRO A 68 16.77 -0.89 -7.77
N TYR A 69 15.65 -1.59 -7.64
CA TYR A 69 15.62 -3.02 -7.33
C TYR A 69 14.86 -3.79 -8.41
N VAL A 70 15.37 -4.96 -8.79
CA VAL A 70 14.67 -5.86 -9.74
C VAL A 70 14.34 -7.15 -9.02
N TYR A 71 13.06 -7.36 -8.77
CA TYR A 71 12.57 -8.66 -8.32
C TYR A 71 12.76 -9.68 -9.45
N LYS A 72 13.17 -10.89 -9.06
CA LYS A 72 13.48 -12.01 -9.95
C LYS A 72 12.81 -13.26 -9.40
N ASP A 73 11.91 -13.84 -10.18
CA ASP A 73 11.19 -15.08 -9.87
C ASP A 73 12.09 -16.28 -9.52
N ARG A 74 13.24 -16.41 -10.19
CA ARG A 74 14.22 -17.48 -9.91
C ARG A 74 15.11 -17.23 -8.68
N ASN A 75 15.03 -16.03 -8.09
CA ASN A 75 15.76 -15.73 -6.86
C ASN A 75 14.98 -16.24 -5.64
N LEU A 76 15.65 -17.01 -4.79
CA LEU A 76 15.06 -17.61 -3.60
C LEU A 76 14.40 -16.58 -2.67
N VAL A 77 15.08 -15.47 -2.40
CA VAL A 77 14.60 -14.44 -1.46
C VAL A 77 13.35 -13.77 -2.03
N ASN A 78 13.39 -13.37 -3.29
CA ASN A 78 12.25 -12.74 -3.96
C ASN A 78 11.03 -13.66 -4.04
N ALA A 79 11.25 -14.95 -4.36
CA ALA A 79 10.18 -15.94 -4.39
C ALA A 79 9.53 -16.16 -3.02
N VAL A 80 10.32 -16.15 -1.95
CA VAL A 80 9.81 -16.25 -0.57
C VAL A 80 9.09 -14.96 -0.17
N GLN A 81 9.63 -13.78 -0.47
CA GLN A 81 8.98 -12.48 -0.20
C GLN A 81 7.61 -12.38 -0.87
N TRP A 82 7.52 -12.79 -2.14
CA TRP A 82 6.25 -12.89 -2.86
C TRP A 82 5.24 -13.75 -2.10
N ALA A 83 5.65 -14.96 -1.74
CA ALA A 83 4.77 -15.93 -1.13
C ALA A 83 4.31 -15.48 0.25
N VAL A 84 5.21 -14.94 1.07
CA VAL A 84 4.90 -14.43 2.42
C VAL A 84 3.84 -13.33 2.39
N GLY A 85 3.87 -12.44 1.39
CA GLY A 85 2.85 -11.41 1.24
C GLY A 85 1.45 -11.99 1.00
N LEU A 86 1.33 -13.01 0.14
CA LEU A 86 0.07 -13.71 -0.09
C LEU A 86 -0.35 -14.57 1.09
N GLU A 87 0.59 -15.26 1.72
CA GLU A 87 0.33 -16.09 2.90
C GLU A 87 -0.23 -15.26 4.03
N LEU A 88 0.29 -14.06 4.28
CA LEU A 88 -0.25 -13.21 5.34
C LEU A 88 -1.71 -12.83 5.07
N LEU A 89 -2.03 -12.43 3.82
CA LEU A 89 -3.40 -12.13 3.41
C LEU A 89 -4.32 -13.35 3.57
N LEU A 90 -3.86 -14.55 3.20
CA LEU A 90 -4.67 -15.77 3.26
C LEU A 90 -4.78 -16.35 4.68
N LEU A 91 -3.80 -16.14 5.56
CA LEU A 91 -3.76 -16.68 6.92
C LEU A 91 -4.46 -15.81 7.97
N ILE A 92 -4.69 -14.52 7.69
CA ILE A 92 -5.48 -13.63 8.53
C ILE A 92 -6.94 -13.75 8.13
N ASP A 93 -7.75 -14.33 9.01
CA ASP A 93 -9.14 -14.66 8.69
C ASP A 93 -10.05 -13.42 8.65
N ASP A 94 -9.80 -12.41 9.50
CA ASP A 94 -10.56 -11.17 9.52
C ASP A 94 -10.03 -10.14 8.50
N PRO A 95 -10.77 -9.85 7.41
CA PRO A 95 -10.32 -8.92 6.37
C PRO A 95 -10.29 -7.47 6.85
N TRP A 96 -10.96 -7.11 7.96
CA TRP A 96 -10.94 -5.73 8.46
C TRP A 96 -9.61 -5.32 9.08
N ARG A 97 -8.72 -6.27 9.33
CA ARG A 97 -7.43 -6.05 9.99
C ARG A 97 -6.26 -6.00 9.01
N ILE A 98 -6.52 -6.21 7.72
CA ILE A 98 -5.49 -6.21 6.68
C ILE A 98 -5.92 -5.40 5.46
N PHE A 99 -4.98 -4.62 4.91
CA PHE A 99 -5.20 -3.81 3.71
C PHE A 99 -4.25 -4.24 2.61
N LEU A 100 -4.76 -4.36 1.38
CA LEU A 100 -3.95 -4.70 0.23
C LEU A 100 -3.09 -3.51 -0.20
N THR A 101 -1.76 -3.67 -0.14
CA THR A 101 -0.82 -2.65 -0.63
C THR A 101 0.40 -3.31 -1.26
N THR A 102 0.98 -2.71 -2.29
CA THR A 102 2.31 -3.10 -2.79
C THR A 102 3.43 -2.23 -2.23
N ASP A 103 3.14 -1.36 -1.26
CA ASP A 103 4.05 -0.32 -0.79
C ASP A 103 4.66 0.42 -2.00
N HIS A 104 3.81 0.89 -2.91
CA HIS A 104 4.24 1.32 -4.23
C HIS A 104 5.30 2.45 -4.16
N PRO A 105 6.42 2.35 -4.90
CA PRO A 105 6.82 1.28 -5.83
C PRO A 105 7.76 0.22 -5.23
N ASN A 106 7.95 0.18 -3.91
CA ASN A 106 8.94 -0.63 -3.19
C ASN A 106 8.69 -2.12 -3.33
N GLY A 107 7.52 -2.60 -2.90
CA GLY A 107 7.12 -3.98 -3.04
C GLY A 107 6.63 -4.28 -4.46
N GLY A 108 6.06 -3.31 -5.15
CA GLY A 108 5.66 -3.50 -6.54
C GLY A 108 4.80 -2.38 -7.06
N CYS A 109 4.50 -2.46 -8.36
CA CYS A 109 3.71 -1.44 -9.03
C CYS A 109 2.21 -1.60 -8.76
N PHE A 110 1.50 -0.51 -8.45
CA PHE A 110 0.08 -0.57 -8.08
C PHE A 110 -0.81 -1.16 -9.18
N TRP A 111 -0.43 -1.05 -10.46
CA TRP A 111 -1.15 -1.68 -11.58
C TRP A 111 -1.10 -3.21 -11.57
N ARG A 112 -0.38 -3.83 -10.61
CA ARG A 112 -0.39 -5.28 -10.36
C ARG A 112 -1.51 -5.73 -9.42
N TYR A 113 -2.25 -4.83 -8.79
CA TYR A 113 -3.37 -5.20 -7.91
C TYR A 113 -4.33 -6.22 -8.55
N PRO A 114 -4.72 -6.12 -9.85
CA PRO A 114 -5.61 -7.11 -10.46
C PRO A 114 -5.05 -8.54 -10.45
N GLU A 115 -3.75 -8.71 -10.70
CA GLU A 115 -3.08 -10.02 -10.63
C GLU A 115 -3.01 -10.56 -9.21
N ILE A 116 -2.71 -9.68 -8.23
CA ILE A 116 -2.66 -10.05 -6.82
C ILE A 116 -4.05 -10.48 -6.33
N ILE A 117 -5.09 -9.73 -6.70
CA ILE A 117 -6.47 -10.08 -6.36
C ILE A 117 -6.84 -11.43 -6.99
N HIS A 118 -6.47 -11.67 -8.25
CA HIS A 118 -6.70 -12.97 -8.88
C HIS A 118 -5.99 -14.12 -8.15
N LEU A 119 -4.77 -13.90 -7.65
CA LEU A 119 -4.05 -14.87 -6.82
C LEU A 119 -4.75 -15.16 -5.47
N LEU A 120 -5.42 -14.18 -4.89
CA LEU A 120 -6.20 -14.35 -3.66
C LEU A 120 -7.52 -15.07 -3.90
N MET A 121 -8.17 -14.81 -5.04
CA MET A 121 -9.47 -15.36 -5.39
C MET A 121 -9.43 -16.72 -6.11
N ASN A 122 -8.25 -17.20 -6.52
CA ASN A 122 -8.13 -18.44 -7.30
C ASN A 122 -6.95 -19.31 -6.81
N ALA A 123 -7.28 -20.37 -6.07
CA ALA A 123 -6.35 -21.32 -5.47
C ALA A 123 -5.60 -22.13 -6.52
N GLU A 124 -6.27 -22.56 -7.58
CA GLU A 124 -5.64 -23.36 -8.65
C GLU A 124 -4.63 -22.53 -9.45
N PHE A 125 -4.98 -21.28 -9.76
CA PHE A 125 -4.06 -20.32 -10.38
C PHE A 125 -2.85 -20.08 -9.46
N ARG A 126 -3.08 -19.85 -8.17
CA ARG A 126 -2.02 -19.69 -7.17
C ARG A 126 -1.10 -20.92 -7.09
N LYS A 127 -1.65 -22.14 -7.04
CA LYS A 127 -0.88 -23.40 -7.08
C LYS A 127 -0.05 -23.51 -8.37
N ALA A 128 -0.63 -23.16 -9.52
CA ALA A 128 0.09 -23.15 -10.80
C ALA A 128 1.24 -22.13 -10.81
N GLN A 129 1.07 -20.97 -10.18
CA GLN A 129 2.13 -19.98 -10.02
C GLN A 129 3.25 -20.47 -9.07
N VAL A 130 2.90 -21.11 -7.95
CA VAL A 130 3.89 -21.67 -7.01
C VAL A 130 4.73 -22.77 -7.67
N LYS A 131 4.14 -23.58 -8.56
CA LYS A 131 4.88 -24.64 -9.28
C LYS A 131 6.06 -24.11 -10.10
N GLN A 132 6.00 -22.86 -10.56
CA GLN A 132 7.06 -22.22 -11.35
C GLN A 132 8.24 -21.72 -10.50
N LEU A 133 8.10 -21.67 -9.17
CA LEU A 133 9.14 -21.19 -8.28
C LEU A 133 10.29 -22.21 -8.12
N PRO A 134 11.50 -21.75 -7.77
CA PRO A 134 12.60 -22.64 -7.42
C PRO A 134 12.21 -23.62 -6.31
N GLU A 135 12.68 -24.86 -6.39
CA GLU A 135 12.35 -25.89 -5.40
C GLU A 135 12.69 -25.46 -3.96
N LYS A 136 13.85 -24.82 -3.78
CA LYS A 136 14.26 -24.26 -2.49
C LYS A 136 13.26 -23.24 -1.94
N ALA A 137 12.58 -22.47 -2.79
CA ALA A 137 11.54 -21.53 -2.34
C ALA A 137 10.28 -22.28 -1.92
N ARG A 138 9.83 -23.26 -2.72
CA ARG A 138 8.66 -24.09 -2.41
C ARG A 138 8.76 -24.80 -1.05
N GLN A 139 9.96 -25.24 -0.66
CA GLN A 139 10.20 -25.87 0.65
C GLN A 139 10.11 -24.91 1.85
N ARG A 140 10.04 -23.58 1.62
CA ARG A 140 10.05 -22.55 2.68
C ARG A 140 8.72 -21.81 2.84
N ILE A 141 7.74 -22.15 2.01
CA ILE A 141 6.44 -21.49 1.90
C ILE A 141 5.35 -22.54 2.09
N VAL A 142 4.16 -22.11 2.50
CA VAL A 142 2.94 -22.92 2.64
C VAL A 142 1.86 -22.49 1.64
N LEU A 143 2.15 -21.50 0.78
CA LEU A 143 1.19 -20.88 -0.12
C LEU A 143 0.40 -21.86 -1.01
N ALA A 144 1.01 -22.97 -1.44
CA ALA A 144 0.34 -24.00 -2.24
C ALA A 144 -0.64 -24.88 -1.44
N ASP A 145 -0.48 -24.91 -0.12
CA ASP A 145 -1.30 -25.70 0.81
C ASP A 145 -2.50 -24.89 1.34
N LEU A 146 -2.57 -23.59 1.03
CA LEU A 146 -3.69 -22.74 1.40
C LEU A 146 -4.78 -22.87 0.32
N ASP A 147 -5.92 -23.44 0.68
CA ASP A 147 -7.09 -23.57 -0.22
C ASP A 147 -8.11 -22.44 -0.06
N ARG A 148 -7.93 -21.53 0.91
CA ARG A 148 -8.79 -20.35 1.07
C ARG A 148 -8.76 -19.51 -0.21
N GLU A 149 -9.95 -19.05 -0.61
CA GLU A 149 -10.14 -18.06 -1.68
C GLU A 149 -10.89 -16.86 -1.11
N TYR A 150 -10.43 -15.66 -1.48
CA TYR A 150 -11.12 -14.43 -1.14
C TYR A 150 -12.42 -14.30 -1.96
N THR A 151 -13.47 -13.88 -1.28
CA THR A 151 -14.73 -13.45 -1.90
C THR A 151 -14.62 -12.02 -2.43
N LEU A 152 -15.52 -11.61 -3.33
CA LEU A 152 -15.61 -10.20 -3.76
C LEU A 152 -15.85 -9.25 -2.58
N SER A 153 -16.60 -9.68 -1.55
CA SER A 153 -16.83 -8.90 -0.33
C SER A 153 -15.54 -8.69 0.46
N GLU A 154 -14.73 -9.72 0.66
CA GLU A 154 -13.42 -9.57 1.31
C GLU A 154 -12.47 -8.68 0.49
N ILE A 155 -12.49 -8.79 -0.84
CA ILE A 155 -11.72 -7.89 -1.72
C ILE A 155 -12.16 -6.44 -1.55
N ALA A 156 -13.47 -6.16 -1.51
CA ALA A 156 -13.99 -4.82 -1.27
C ALA A 156 -13.59 -4.28 0.11
N ILE A 157 -13.51 -5.15 1.13
CA ILE A 157 -13.04 -4.78 2.46
C ILE A 157 -11.57 -4.37 2.42
N ILE A 158 -10.68 -5.24 1.93
CA ILE A 158 -9.23 -4.98 2.01
C ILE A 158 -8.74 -3.87 1.05
N THR A 159 -9.55 -3.48 0.06
CA THR A 159 -9.19 -2.46 -0.94
C THR A 159 -9.93 -1.12 -0.79
N ALA A 160 -11.11 -1.11 -0.17
CA ALA A 160 -11.94 0.10 -0.07
C ALA A 160 -12.47 0.34 1.36
N ALA A 161 -13.30 -0.55 1.90
CA ALA A 161 -14.02 -0.30 3.16
C ALA A 161 -13.08 -0.27 4.38
N GLY A 162 -12.16 -1.22 4.47
CA GLY A 162 -11.16 -1.30 5.54
C GLY A 162 -10.24 -0.07 5.57
N PRO A 163 -9.54 0.27 4.47
CA PRO A 163 -8.71 1.46 4.40
C PRO A 163 -9.47 2.76 4.73
N ALA A 164 -10.68 2.95 4.20
CA ALA A 164 -11.48 4.13 4.47
C ALA A 164 -11.85 4.25 5.95
N ARG A 165 -12.25 3.13 6.58
CA ARG A 165 -12.57 3.07 8.01
C ARG A 165 -11.35 3.38 8.88
N SER A 166 -10.20 2.78 8.58
CA SER A 166 -8.95 2.98 9.32
C SER A 166 -8.49 4.44 9.28
N LEU A 167 -8.70 5.12 8.15
CA LEU A 167 -8.40 6.54 7.96
C LEU A 167 -9.49 7.48 8.50
N GLY A 168 -10.59 6.97 9.05
CA GLY A 168 -11.70 7.80 9.57
C GLY A 168 -12.53 8.49 8.48
N LEU A 169 -12.48 8.01 7.23
CA LEU A 169 -13.15 8.62 6.08
C LEU A 169 -14.61 8.17 5.98
N ALA A 170 -15.48 8.77 6.78
CA ALA A 170 -16.88 8.38 6.93
C ALA A 170 -17.74 8.41 5.64
N ARG A 171 -17.31 9.13 4.60
CA ARG A 171 -18.00 9.21 3.29
C ARG A 171 -17.37 8.33 2.21
N LYS A 172 -16.36 7.53 2.54
CA LYS A 172 -15.58 6.72 1.60
C LYS A 172 -15.68 5.23 1.92
N GLY A 173 -15.41 4.39 0.92
CA GLY A 173 -15.31 2.94 1.08
C GLY A 173 -16.64 2.21 1.20
N HIS A 174 -17.78 2.87 0.97
CA HIS A 174 -19.11 2.26 0.94
C HIS A 174 -20.03 2.91 -0.10
N LEU A 175 -21.16 2.26 -0.41
CA LEU A 175 -22.17 2.72 -1.38
C LEU A 175 -23.50 3.14 -0.73
N GLY A 176 -23.57 3.18 0.60
CA GLY A 176 -24.73 3.67 1.34
C GLY A 176 -25.03 5.16 1.10
N VAL A 177 -26.28 5.57 1.37
CA VAL A 177 -26.71 6.97 1.28
C VAL A 177 -25.81 7.86 2.15
N GLY A 178 -25.32 8.97 1.58
CA GLY A 178 -24.38 9.89 2.22
C GLY A 178 -22.91 9.65 1.86
N ALA A 179 -22.58 8.56 1.17
CA ALA A 179 -21.26 8.36 0.57
C ALA A 179 -20.99 9.38 -0.54
N ASP A 180 -19.72 9.69 -0.75
CA ASP A 180 -19.31 10.33 -2.00
C ASP A 180 -19.57 9.37 -3.17
N ALA A 181 -20.03 9.89 -4.30
CA ALA A 181 -20.31 9.11 -5.52
C ALA A 181 -19.00 8.68 -6.23
N ASP A 182 -18.19 7.90 -5.52
CA ASP A 182 -16.95 7.29 -5.98
C ASP A 182 -17.19 5.79 -6.19
N VAL A 183 -17.38 5.37 -7.45
CA VAL A 183 -17.83 4.01 -7.80
C VAL A 183 -16.96 3.44 -8.92
N ALA A 184 -16.50 2.21 -8.77
CA ALA A 184 -15.85 1.45 -9.83
C ALA A 184 -16.74 0.28 -10.25
N ILE A 185 -17.03 0.18 -11.54
CA ILE A 185 -17.88 -0.85 -12.14
C ILE A 185 -17.01 -1.72 -13.05
N TYR A 186 -16.99 -3.03 -12.80
CA TYR A 186 -16.22 -4.00 -13.55
C TYR A 186 -17.13 -4.96 -14.31
N PRO A 187 -16.74 -5.42 -15.52
CA PRO A 187 -17.46 -6.48 -16.20
C PRO A 187 -17.34 -7.78 -15.41
N ALA A 188 -18.46 -8.47 -15.15
CA ALA A 188 -18.45 -9.72 -14.37
C ALA A 188 -17.56 -10.81 -14.99
N ARG A 189 -17.35 -10.76 -16.30
CA ARG A 189 -16.42 -11.61 -17.06
C ARG A 189 -15.60 -10.70 -17.97
N PRO A 190 -14.32 -10.43 -17.65
CA PRO A 190 -13.46 -9.65 -18.53
C PRO A 190 -13.09 -10.49 -19.76
N ASP A 191 -13.08 -9.86 -20.94
CA ASP A 191 -12.66 -10.52 -22.19
C ASP A 191 -11.14 -10.81 -22.18
N HIS A 192 -10.37 -9.96 -21.50
CA HIS A 192 -8.92 -10.05 -21.39
C HIS A 192 -8.43 -9.65 -19.99
N GLY A 193 -7.33 -10.26 -19.53
CA GLY A 193 -6.70 -9.93 -18.26
C GLY A 193 -7.45 -10.47 -17.04
N PHE A 194 -7.30 -9.80 -15.89
CA PHE A 194 -7.96 -10.16 -14.64
C PHE A 194 -9.18 -9.26 -14.40
N LEU A 195 -10.13 -9.68 -13.55
CA LEU A 195 -11.42 -9.01 -13.29
C LEU A 195 -11.29 -7.49 -13.01
N PHE A 196 -10.21 -7.08 -12.33
CA PHE A 196 -9.99 -5.70 -11.92
C PHE A 196 -9.01 -4.92 -12.81
N SER A 197 -8.60 -5.48 -13.96
CA SER A 197 -7.62 -4.85 -14.85
C SER A 197 -8.17 -3.63 -15.58
N TYR A 198 -9.41 -3.72 -16.07
CA TYR A 198 -10.05 -2.69 -16.88
C TYR A 198 -11.48 -2.45 -16.37
N PRO A 199 -11.71 -1.39 -15.59
CA PRO A 199 -13.08 -1.04 -15.19
C PRO A 199 -13.88 -0.62 -16.41
N ARG A 200 -15.16 -1.02 -16.46
CA ARG A 200 -16.10 -0.52 -17.45
C ARG A 200 -16.42 0.95 -17.19
N TYR A 201 -16.64 1.31 -15.92
CA TYR A 201 -16.83 2.69 -15.52
C TYR A 201 -16.08 2.98 -14.23
N VAL A 202 -15.53 4.19 -14.14
CA VAL A 202 -15.14 4.79 -12.87
C VAL A 202 -15.86 6.13 -12.74
N ILE A 203 -16.61 6.28 -11.67
CA ILE A 203 -17.31 7.49 -11.30
C ILE A 203 -16.55 8.11 -10.14
N LYS A 204 -16.23 9.41 -10.24
CA LYS A 204 -15.56 10.19 -9.20
C LYS A 204 -16.43 11.40 -8.89
N GLY A 205 -16.92 11.51 -7.66
CA GLY A 205 -17.78 12.63 -7.25
C GLY A 205 -19.04 12.81 -8.12
N GLY A 206 -19.54 11.73 -8.73
CA GLY A 206 -20.69 11.76 -9.64
C GLY A 206 -20.36 11.97 -11.12
N ALA A 207 -19.11 12.27 -11.48
CA ALA A 207 -18.66 12.39 -12.87
C ALA A 207 -18.04 11.08 -13.38
N ILE A 208 -18.33 10.68 -14.63
CA ILE A 208 -17.71 9.51 -15.27
C ILE A 208 -16.31 9.92 -15.74
N VAL A 209 -15.28 9.40 -15.07
CA VAL A 209 -13.86 9.70 -15.37
C VAL A 209 -13.20 8.61 -16.20
N VAL A 210 -13.71 7.39 -16.16
CA VAL A 210 -13.30 6.27 -17.03
C VAL A 210 -14.53 5.63 -17.62
N GLU A 211 -14.48 5.31 -18.91
CA GLU A 211 -15.51 4.62 -19.69
C GLU A 211 -14.85 3.60 -20.62
N GLU A 212 -15.33 2.35 -20.57
CA GLU A 212 -14.81 1.21 -21.34
C GLU A 212 -13.28 1.02 -21.25
N GLY A 213 -12.72 1.30 -20.07
CA GLY A 213 -11.29 1.15 -19.77
C GLY A 213 -10.44 2.38 -20.13
N ASP A 214 -11.00 3.38 -20.81
CA ASP A 214 -10.29 4.60 -21.22
C ASP A 214 -10.61 5.79 -20.32
N VAL A 215 -9.60 6.63 -20.08
CA VAL A 215 -9.78 7.88 -19.32
C VAL A 215 -10.57 8.87 -20.17
N ARG A 216 -11.74 9.26 -19.68
CA ARG A 216 -12.69 10.16 -20.35
C ARG A 216 -12.50 11.60 -19.88
N GLU A 217 -12.31 11.79 -18.58
CA GLU A 217 -12.19 13.11 -17.95
C GLU A 217 -11.17 13.06 -16.83
N VAL A 218 -10.40 14.14 -16.68
CA VAL A 218 -9.49 14.35 -15.55
C VAL A 218 -10.11 15.43 -14.67
N VAL A 219 -10.56 15.01 -13.48
CA VAL A 219 -11.09 15.91 -12.47
C VAL A 219 -10.06 16.14 -11.38
N ASP A 220 -10.05 17.34 -10.80
CA ASP A 220 -9.23 17.62 -9.63
C ASP A 220 -9.78 16.91 -8.39
N GLY A 221 -8.86 16.42 -7.56
CA GLY A 221 -9.17 15.84 -6.27
C GLY A 221 -9.24 16.89 -5.15
N ARG A 222 -9.66 16.43 -3.97
CA ARG A 222 -9.62 17.17 -2.70
C ARG A 222 -8.39 16.78 -1.91
N GLU A 223 -7.80 17.74 -1.20
CA GLU A 223 -6.76 17.50 -0.21
C GLU A 223 -7.36 17.40 1.19
N MET A 224 -7.38 16.19 1.75
CA MET A 224 -7.92 15.95 3.09
C MET A 224 -6.84 16.23 4.14
N ILE A 225 -7.13 17.12 5.08
CA ILE A 225 -6.22 17.51 6.16
C ILE A 225 -6.89 17.36 7.53
N VAL A 226 -6.09 17.24 8.59
CA VAL A 226 -6.55 17.29 9.98
C VAL A 226 -5.99 18.53 10.65
N GLN A 227 -6.78 19.17 11.53
CA GLN A 227 -6.38 20.33 12.30
C GLN A 227 -6.64 20.07 13.79
N PRO A 228 -5.78 19.30 14.46
CA PRO A 228 -5.91 19.07 15.90
C PRO A 228 -5.69 20.38 16.66
N ALA A 229 -6.46 20.59 17.73
CA ALA A 229 -6.18 21.65 18.67
C ALA A 229 -4.84 21.40 19.37
N TYR A 230 -4.07 22.47 19.59
CA TYR A 230 -2.81 22.44 20.35
C TYR A 230 -2.67 23.71 21.20
N ASP A 231 -1.78 23.65 22.19
CA ASP A 231 -1.43 24.82 23.01
C ASP A 231 -0.50 25.75 22.21
N ALA A 232 -1.00 26.93 21.86
CA ALA A 232 -0.26 27.92 21.05
C ALA A 232 1.05 28.36 21.72
N THR A 233 1.18 28.25 23.05
CA THR A 233 2.42 28.60 23.77
C THR A 233 3.59 27.68 23.39
N VAL A 234 3.33 26.53 22.77
CA VAL A 234 4.37 25.64 22.24
C VAL A 234 5.23 26.34 21.19
N GLU A 235 4.69 27.31 20.45
CA GLU A 235 5.44 28.06 19.44
C GLU A 235 6.52 28.95 20.05
N ASP A 236 6.26 29.54 21.22
CA ASP A 236 7.25 30.34 21.95
C ASP A 236 8.45 29.49 22.37
N TYR A 237 8.21 28.20 22.63
CA TYR A 237 9.26 27.23 22.92
C TYR A 237 9.98 26.73 21.65
N ILE A 238 9.23 26.36 20.60
CA ILE A 238 9.81 25.73 19.40
C ILE A 238 10.56 26.75 18.54
N ARG A 239 10.04 27.97 18.39
CA ARG A 239 10.61 29.00 17.50
C ARG A 239 12.12 29.27 17.75
N PRO A 240 12.59 29.58 18.97
CA PRO A 240 14.02 29.82 19.20
C PRO A 240 14.88 28.56 19.00
N LEU A 241 14.32 27.36 19.24
CA LEU A 241 15.02 26.10 18.97
C LEU A 241 15.15 25.88 17.46
N PHE A 242 14.06 26.08 16.71
CA PHE A 242 14.00 25.95 15.26
C PHE A 242 15.02 26.87 14.60
N GLU A 243 15.03 28.16 14.95
CA GLU A 243 15.96 29.15 14.40
C GLU A 243 17.44 28.85 14.70
N LYS A 244 17.72 28.03 15.73
CA LYS A 244 19.09 27.59 16.05
C LYS A 244 19.54 26.39 15.20
N VAL A 245 18.61 25.54 14.75
CA VAL A 245 18.95 24.22 14.18
C VAL A 245 18.45 23.99 12.76
N TYR A 246 17.55 24.81 12.24
CA TYR A 246 17.07 24.79 10.85
C TYR A 246 17.76 25.86 10.00
N THR A 247 17.77 25.63 8.69
CA THR A 247 18.33 26.54 7.68
C THR A 247 17.30 27.49 7.07
N ILE A 248 16.03 27.40 7.48
CA ILE A 248 14.96 28.34 7.14
C ILE A 248 14.39 29.03 8.38
N SER A 249 13.70 30.15 8.20
CA SER A 249 13.01 30.83 9.31
C SER A 249 11.72 30.09 9.69
N PHE A 250 11.40 30.05 10.97
CA PHE A 250 10.17 29.41 11.47
C PHE A 250 8.90 29.93 10.79
N ALA A 251 8.83 31.23 10.47
CA ALA A 251 7.69 31.85 9.79
C ALA A 251 7.42 31.31 8.37
N ASN A 252 8.43 30.72 7.71
CA ASN A 252 8.32 30.18 6.35
C ASN A 252 8.19 28.65 6.33
N TYR A 253 8.12 28.00 7.49
CA TYR A 253 8.01 26.54 7.60
C TYR A 253 6.58 26.01 7.41
N PRO A 254 5.51 26.66 7.96
CA PRO A 254 4.14 26.19 7.75
C PRO A 254 3.73 26.20 6.29
N VAL A 255 2.95 25.21 5.87
CA VAL A 255 2.31 25.19 4.55
C VAL A 255 1.07 26.07 4.59
N GLU A 256 1.00 27.11 3.76
CA GLU A 256 -0.17 27.98 3.71
C GLU A 256 -1.38 27.28 3.06
N MET A 257 -2.59 27.55 3.55
CA MET A 257 -3.83 26.90 3.07
C MET A 257 -4.08 27.15 1.59
N GLU A 258 -3.64 28.29 1.06
CA GLU A 258 -3.76 28.68 -0.34
C GLU A 258 -2.93 27.78 -1.29
N ARG A 259 -1.97 27.02 -0.75
CA ARG A 259 -1.21 26.02 -1.54
C ARG A 259 -1.96 24.71 -1.70
N LEU A 260 -2.98 24.46 -0.89
CA LEU A 260 -3.75 23.23 -0.91
C LEU A 260 -4.87 23.31 -1.95
N ARG A 261 -5.05 22.24 -2.71
CA ARG A 261 -6.13 22.14 -3.70
C ARG A 261 -7.41 21.60 -3.06
N ASP A 262 -8.47 22.41 -3.07
CA ASP A 262 -9.80 22.09 -2.50
C ASP A 262 -9.69 21.39 -1.13
N PRO A 263 -9.12 22.08 -0.11
CA PRO A 263 -8.82 21.46 1.16
C PRO A 263 -10.09 21.11 1.93
N GLU A 264 -10.18 19.85 2.37
CA GLU A 264 -11.24 19.36 3.24
C GLU A 264 -10.65 19.10 4.63
N VAL A 265 -11.07 19.90 5.62
CA VAL A 265 -10.69 19.66 7.03
C VAL A 265 -11.53 18.52 7.59
N ILE A 266 -10.89 17.40 7.86
CA ILE A 266 -11.48 16.26 8.54
C ILE A 266 -11.48 16.55 10.05
N PRO A 267 -12.65 16.57 10.71
CA PRO A 267 -12.73 16.82 12.14
C PRO A 267 -11.89 15.81 12.93
N CYS A 268 -10.97 16.30 13.75
CA CYS A 268 -10.34 15.49 14.78
C CYS A 268 -11.41 15.17 15.83
N GLY A 269 -11.72 13.90 16.05
CA GLY A 269 -12.69 13.51 17.09
C GLY A 269 -12.31 14.13 18.43
N GLY A 270 -13.26 14.85 19.05
CA GLY A 270 -13.14 15.28 20.43
C GLY A 270 -13.14 14.07 21.35
N ALA A 271 -12.18 14.01 22.27
CA ALA A 271 -12.32 13.22 23.48
C ALA A 271 -13.46 13.79 24.35
#